data_AF-A0A126RL94-F1
#
_entry.id   AF-A0A126RL94-F1
#
_cell.length_a   1.000
_cell.length_b   1.000
_cell.length_c   1.000
_cell.angle_alpha   90.00
_cell.angle_beta   90.00
_cell.angle_gamma   90.00
#
_symmetry.space_group_name_H-M   'P 1'
#
loop_
_entity.id
_entity.type
_entity.pdbx_description
1 polymer ?
#
loop_
_entity_poly.entity_id
_entity_poly.type
_entity_poly.pdbx_seq_one_letter_code
_entity_poly.pdbx_strand_id
1 'polypeptide(L)'
;MRAFAAASALFLATAPALAGDEERALAAIAQAQGKIDAAAKLKAGDFDPAVLAKAQASLRLAQEQLKSGKEQAAIRAAVDAQQFADTAIGESQARTDADAHMHAATATAAQQDAAAANARADAAERAAASAAADARAARAAAIPAPATTTVTTETVKTAPVTVRKAAPVKRKVVRKSTSPVRASVVEKTTTTVTQR
;
A
#
# COMPACT_ATOMS: atom_id res chain seq x y z
N MET A 1 -55.57 -51.93 67.08
CA MET A 1 -55.52 -50.77 68.01
C MET A 1 -55.63 -49.53 67.14
N ARG A 2 -56.77 -48.79 67.10
CA ARG A 2 -57.11 -47.65 67.97
C ARG A 2 -55.87 -46.73 68.16
N ALA A 3 -55.84 -45.44 67.81
CA ALA A 3 -56.88 -44.39 67.83
C ALA A 3 -56.35 -43.09 67.17
N PHE A 4 -57.27 -42.24 66.65
CA PHE A 4 -57.39 -40.75 66.75
C PHE A 4 -56.11 -39.87 66.69
N ALA A 5 -56.03 -38.71 65.99
CA ALA A 5 -56.96 -37.58 65.82
C ALA A 5 -56.46 -36.69 64.64
N ALA A 6 -57.31 -36.25 63.72
CA ALA A 6 -57.92 -34.91 63.67
C ALA A 6 -56.98 -33.72 63.96
N ALA A 7 -56.58 -32.99 62.90
CA ALA A 7 -56.42 -31.53 62.91
C ALA A 7 -56.37 -31.00 61.47
N SER A 8 -57.54 -30.75 60.91
CA SER A 8 -57.71 -29.84 59.77
C SER A 8 -57.28 -28.45 60.21
N ALA A 9 -56.10 -28.00 59.80
CA ALA A 9 -55.73 -26.58 59.80
C ALA A 9 -55.64 -26.13 58.35
N LEU A 10 -56.80 -25.72 57.82
CA LEU A 10 -56.92 -24.92 56.62
C LEU A 10 -56.20 -23.59 56.88
N PHE A 11 -54.90 -23.52 56.58
CA PHE A 11 -54.19 -22.25 56.48
C PHE A 11 -54.70 -21.51 55.23
N LEU A 12 -55.81 -20.79 55.41
CA LEU A 12 -56.12 -19.61 54.63
C LEU A 12 -55.01 -18.59 54.90
N ALA A 13 -53.89 -18.74 54.20
CA ALA A 13 -52.92 -17.68 54.05
C ALA A 13 -53.63 -16.55 53.28
N THR A 14 -54.20 -15.61 54.03
CA THR A 14 -54.48 -14.26 53.55
C THR A 14 -53.14 -13.64 53.15
N ALA A 15 -52.71 -13.88 51.92
CA ALA A 15 -51.62 -13.14 51.33
C ALA A 15 -52.00 -11.65 51.33
N PRO A 16 -51.11 -10.73 51.76
CA PRO A 16 -51.33 -9.31 51.63
C PRO A 16 -51.21 -8.96 50.14
N ALA A 17 -52.30 -9.15 49.39
CA ALA A 17 -52.23 -9.22 47.94
C ALA A 17 -52.26 -7.87 47.21
N LEU A 18 -52.18 -6.72 47.89
CA LEU A 18 -52.47 -5.42 47.23
C LEU A 18 -51.61 -4.22 47.64
N ALA A 19 -50.76 -4.30 48.66
CA ALA A 19 -50.08 -3.11 49.21
C ALA A 19 -48.67 -2.82 48.64
N GLY A 20 -48.16 -3.64 47.71
CA GLY A 20 -46.78 -3.48 47.19
C GLY A 20 -46.60 -3.74 45.69
N ASP A 21 -47.67 -4.11 44.97
CA ASP A 21 -47.58 -4.40 43.54
C ASP A 21 -47.41 -3.13 42.70
N GLU A 22 -48.00 -2.01 43.13
CA GLU A 22 -47.82 -0.71 42.47
C GLU A 22 -46.37 -0.22 42.57
N GLU A 23 -45.76 -0.31 43.75
CA GLU A 23 -44.35 0.06 43.97
C GLU A 23 -43.41 -0.86 43.18
N ARG A 24 -43.71 -2.16 43.11
CA ARG A 24 -43.00 -3.11 42.24
C ARG A 24 -43.14 -2.77 40.76
N ALA A 25 -44.33 -2.37 40.31
CA ALA A 25 -44.57 -1.98 38.92
C ALA A 25 -43.78 -0.71 38.57
N LEU A 26 -43.78 0.29 39.46
CA LEU A 26 -42.97 1.50 39.32
C LEU A 26 -41.47 1.18 39.25
N ALA A 27 -40.97 0.32 40.13
CA ALA A 27 -39.57 -0.12 40.12
C ALA A 27 -39.20 -0.85 38.81
N ALA A 28 -40.08 -1.73 38.31
CA ALA A 28 -39.87 -2.44 37.05
C ALA A 28 -39.84 -1.50 35.84
N ILE A 29 -40.74 -0.52 35.78
CA ILE A 29 -40.78 0.52 34.74
C ILE A 29 -39.53 1.39 34.79
N ALA A 30 -39.08 1.79 35.98
CA ALA A 30 -37.86 2.58 36.15
C ALA A 30 -36.61 1.81 35.69
N GLN A 31 -36.51 0.51 36.02
CA GLN A 31 -35.44 -0.35 35.50
C GLN A 31 -35.50 -0.48 33.98
N ALA A 32 -36.69 -0.67 33.41
CA ALA A 32 -36.87 -0.75 31.97
C ALA A 32 -36.43 0.55 31.27
N GLN A 33 -36.81 1.71 31.82
CA GLN A 33 -36.35 3.02 31.36
C GLN A 33 -34.82 3.13 31.39
N GLY A 34 -34.20 2.80 32.52
CA GLY A 34 -32.75 2.86 32.65
C GLY A 34 -32.01 1.99 31.63
N LYS A 35 -32.53 0.78 31.33
CA LYS A 35 -31.97 -0.10 30.29
C LYS A 35 -32.18 0.44 28.89
N ILE A 36 -33.36 0.98 28.57
CA ILE A 36 -33.66 1.58 27.27
C ILE A 36 -32.78 2.82 27.05
N ASP A 37 -32.59 3.65 28.06
CA ASP A 37 -31.71 4.83 27.99
C ASP A 37 -30.24 4.42 27.86
N ALA A 38 -29.81 3.37 28.56
CA ALA A 38 -28.47 2.82 28.40
C ALA A 38 -28.27 2.29 26.97
N ALA A 39 -29.24 1.54 26.44
CA ALA A 39 -29.23 1.06 25.06
C ALA A 39 -29.23 2.21 24.03
N ALA A 40 -30.00 3.28 24.28
CA ALA A 40 -30.06 4.45 23.40
C ALA A 40 -28.78 5.30 23.44
N LYS A 41 -28.02 5.26 24.55
CA LYS A 41 -26.70 5.92 24.67
C LYS A 41 -25.58 5.15 23.99
N LEU A 42 -25.78 3.88 23.66
CA LEU A 42 -24.86 3.16 22.78
C LEU A 42 -24.86 3.85 21.41
N LYS A 43 -23.70 3.81 20.73
CA LYS A 43 -23.46 4.59 19.51
C LYS A 43 -24.56 4.34 18.48
N ALA A 44 -25.10 5.43 17.92
CA ALA A 44 -26.12 5.36 16.88
C ALA A 44 -25.53 4.63 15.65
N GLY A 45 -25.94 3.38 15.46
CA GLY A 45 -25.41 2.48 14.43
C GLY A 45 -25.23 1.04 14.91
N ASP A 46 -25.04 0.83 16.21
CA ASP A 46 -24.63 -0.48 16.73
C ASP A 46 -25.80 -1.42 17.05
N PHE A 47 -27.06 -0.96 17.03
CA PHE A 47 -28.24 -1.77 17.38
C PHE A 47 -29.37 -1.65 16.35
N ASP A 48 -30.28 -2.64 16.33
CA ASP A 48 -31.47 -2.61 15.48
C ASP A 48 -32.52 -1.60 16.01
N PRO A 49 -32.84 -0.54 15.25
CA PRO A 49 -33.83 0.46 15.67
C PRO A 49 -35.23 -0.14 15.87
N ALA A 50 -35.56 -1.25 15.22
CA ALA A 50 -36.85 -1.92 15.41
C ALA A 50 -36.96 -2.54 16.81
N VAL A 51 -35.86 -3.04 17.38
CA VAL A 51 -35.84 -3.62 18.74
C VAL A 51 -36.00 -2.52 19.79
N LEU A 52 -35.31 -1.38 19.62
CA LEU A 52 -35.48 -0.23 20.51
C LEU A 52 -36.92 0.35 20.43
N ALA A 53 -37.51 0.41 19.23
CA ALA A 53 -38.90 0.85 19.06
C ALA A 53 -39.89 -0.09 19.78
N LYS A 54 -39.67 -1.42 19.73
CA LYS A 54 -40.47 -2.39 20.50
C LYS A 54 -40.30 -2.20 22.01
N ALA A 55 -39.07 -1.99 22.49
CA ALA A 55 -38.80 -1.72 23.90
C ALA A 55 -39.56 -0.47 24.38
N GLN A 56 -39.51 0.62 23.61
CA GLN A 56 -40.25 1.86 23.91
C GLN A 56 -41.77 1.67 23.86
N ALA A 57 -42.28 0.88 22.91
CA ALA A 57 -43.71 0.57 22.82
C ALA A 57 -44.19 -0.21 24.05
N SER A 58 -43.45 -1.24 24.47
CA SER A 58 -43.74 -2.01 25.68
C SER A 58 -43.66 -1.15 26.95
N LEU A 59 -42.75 -0.19 27.01
CA LEU A 59 -42.66 0.77 28.12
C LEU A 59 -43.92 1.66 28.21
N ARG A 60 -44.39 2.20 27.07
CA ARG A 60 -45.63 2.99 27.05
C ARG A 60 -46.82 2.14 27.48
N LEU A 61 -46.90 0.91 26.99
CA LEU A 61 -47.94 -0.05 27.40
C LEU A 61 -47.88 -0.30 28.92
N ALA A 62 -46.69 -0.51 29.49
CA ALA A 62 -46.53 -0.70 30.93
C ALA A 62 -47.05 0.50 31.74
N GLN A 63 -46.74 1.72 31.30
CA GLN A 63 -47.23 2.95 31.92
C GLN A 63 -48.75 3.09 31.81
N GLU A 64 -49.35 2.74 30.68
CA GLU A 64 -50.81 2.75 30.49
C GLU A 64 -51.52 1.72 31.38
N GLN A 65 -50.97 0.51 31.49
CA GLN A 65 -51.51 -0.54 32.36
C GLN A 65 -51.42 -0.12 33.84
N LEU A 66 -50.32 0.52 34.25
CA LEU A 66 -50.18 1.04 35.61
C LEU A 66 -51.20 2.15 35.90
N LYS A 67 -51.36 3.11 34.99
CA LYS A 67 -52.40 4.16 35.09
C LYS A 67 -53.83 3.59 35.12
N SER A 68 -54.02 2.40 34.57
CA SER A 68 -55.30 1.69 34.54
C SER A 68 -55.53 0.79 35.77
N GLY A 69 -54.63 0.79 36.76
CA GLY A 69 -54.70 -0.06 37.96
C GLY A 69 -54.47 -1.55 37.65
N LYS A 70 -53.67 -1.87 36.63
CA LYS A 70 -53.33 -3.24 36.23
C LYS A 70 -51.84 -3.47 36.47
N GLU A 71 -51.44 -3.50 37.74
CA GLU A 71 -50.04 -3.55 38.17
C GLU A 71 -49.32 -4.79 37.64
N GLN A 72 -49.98 -5.95 37.68
CA GLN A 72 -49.41 -7.20 37.15
C GLN A 72 -49.20 -7.17 35.63
N ALA A 73 -50.10 -6.50 34.88
CA ALA A 73 -49.92 -6.32 33.44
C ALA A 73 -48.82 -5.30 33.14
N ALA A 74 -48.70 -4.25 33.96
CA ALA A 74 -47.61 -3.27 33.87
C ALA A 74 -46.25 -3.92 34.11
N ILE A 75 -46.12 -4.78 35.12
CA ILE A 75 -44.88 -5.53 35.41
C ILE A 75 -44.48 -6.38 34.21
N ARG A 76 -45.43 -7.14 33.61
CA ARG A 76 -45.15 -7.97 32.44
C ARG A 76 -44.67 -7.14 31.25
N ALA A 77 -45.37 -6.07 30.93
CA ALA A 77 -44.98 -5.17 29.84
C ALA A 77 -43.61 -4.49 30.10
N ALA A 78 -43.30 -4.18 31.36
CA ALA A 78 -41.99 -3.65 31.74
C ALA A 78 -40.88 -4.70 31.56
N VAL A 79 -41.13 -5.96 31.91
CA VAL A 79 -40.19 -7.08 31.68
C VAL A 79 -39.97 -7.30 30.18
N ASP A 80 -41.02 -7.27 29.37
CA ASP A 80 -40.87 -7.36 27.90
C ASP A 80 -39.99 -6.22 27.36
N ALA A 81 -40.19 -5.00 27.86
CA ALA A 81 -39.36 -3.85 27.52
C ALA A 81 -37.89 -4.06 27.92
N GLN A 82 -37.63 -4.61 29.10
CA GLN A 82 -36.28 -4.97 29.56
C GLN A 82 -35.64 -6.03 28.67
N GLN A 83 -36.37 -7.07 28.26
CA GLN A 83 -35.86 -8.13 27.39
C GLN A 83 -35.48 -7.60 26.00
N PHE A 84 -36.29 -6.71 25.42
CA PHE A 84 -35.93 -6.05 24.16
C PHE A 84 -34.68 -5.18 24.31
N ALA A 85 -34.56 -4.43 25.41
CA ALA A 85 -33.35 -3.63 25.67
C ALA A 85 -32.10 -4.50 25.86
N ASP A 86 -32.20 -5.60 26.62
CA ASP A 86 -31.10 -6.54 26.82
C ASP A 86 -30.68 -7.21 25.49
N THR A 87 -31.66 -7.56 24.65
CA THR A 87 -31.41 -8.11 23.30
C THR A 87 -30.66 -7.09 22.44
N ALA A 88 -31.10 -5.83 22.42
CA ALA A 88 -30.43 -4.77 21.67
C ALA A 88 -28.98 -4.55 22.13
N ILE A 89 -28.74 -4.58 23.45
CA ILE A 89 -27.39 -4.45 24.02
C ILE A 89 -26.52 -5.65 23.63
N GLY A 90 -27.05 -6.88 23.74
CA GLY A 90 -26.32 -8.10 23.38
C GLY A 90 -25.96 -8.16 21.90
N GLU A 91 -26.90 -7.83 21.02
CA GLU A 91 -26.65 -7.76 19.57
C GLU A 91 -25.61 -6.68 19.21
N SER A 92 -25.66 -5.53 19.89
CA SER A 92 -24.69 -4.45 19.71
C SER A 92 -23.27 -4.84 20.11
N GLN A 93 -23.12 -5.54 21.24
CA GLN A 93 -21.82 -6.07 21.66
C GLN A 93 -21.29 -7.09 20.65
N ALA A 94 -22.14 -8.04 20.22
CA ALA A 94 -21.75 -9.06 19.25
C ALA A 94 -21.30 -8.46 17.91
N ARG A 95 -21.96 -7.39 17.44
CA ARG A 95 -21.55 -6.66 16.23
C ARG A 95 -20.22 -5.94 16.43
N THR A 96 -20.05 -5.27 17.55
CA THR A 96 -18.80 -4.57 17.88
C THR A 96 -17.61 -5.53 17.90
N ASP A 97 -17.78 -6.71 18.50
CA ASP A 97 -16.75 -7.75 18.53
C ASP A 97 -16.46 -8.29 17.12
N ALA A 98 -17.50 -8.54 16.32
CA ALA A 98 -17.34 -8.98 14.93
C ALA A 98 -16.58 -7.96 14.09
N ASP A 99 -16.93 -6.67 14.20
CA ASP A 99 -16.25 -5.59 13.49
C ASP A 99 -14.79 -5.46 13.95
N ALA A 100 -14.52 -5.56 15.25
CA ALA A 100 -13.16 -5.56 15.79
C ALA A 100 -12.32 -6.71 15.21
N HIS A 101 -12.89 -7.91 15.12
CA HIS A 101 -12.25 -9.06 14.48
C HIS A 101 -11.97 -8.84 12.99
N MET A 102 -12.93 -8.28 12.25
CA MET A 102 -12.78 -7.96 10.83
C MET A 102 -11.69 -6.90 10.60
N HIS A 103 -11.63 -5.87 11.44
CA HIS A 103 -10.58 -4.86 11.39
C HIS A 103 -9.21 -5.45 11.69
N ALA A 104 -9.09 -6.32 12.70
CA ALA A 104 -7.84 -7.01 13.01
C ALA A 104 -7.37 -7.88 11.83
N ALA A 105 -8.29 -8.68 11.24
CA ALA A 105 -7.98 -9.51 10.08
C ALA A 105 -7.54 -8.68 8.87
N THR A 106 -8.24 -7.57 8.60
CA THR A 106 -7.89 -6.64 7.52
C THR A 106 -6.53 -6.00 7.74
N ALA A 107 -6.21 -5.61 8.99
CA ALA A 107 -4.90 -5.06 9.33
C ALA A 107 -3.77 -6.08 9.12
N THR A 108 -3.98 -7.35 9.52
CA THR A 108 -3.02 -8.43 9.27
C THR A 108 -2.81 -8.68 7.77
N ALA A 109 -3.89 -8.70 6.97
CA ALA A 109 -3.79 -8.86 5.53
C ALA A 109 -3.00 -7.71 4.88
N ALA A 110 -3.30 -6.47 5.27
CA ALA A 110 -2.58 -5.29 4.78
C ALA A 110 -1.08 -5.33 5.15
N GLN A 111 -0.73 -5.81 6.34
CA GLN A 111 0.67 -5.99 6.76
C GLN A 111 1.40 -7.04 5.90
N GLN A 112 0.73 -8.16 5.59
CA GLN A 112 1.29 -9.19 4.71
C GLN A 112 1.51 -8.68 3.29
N ASP A 113 0.53 -7.94 2.75
CA ASP A 113 0.63 -7.33 1.43
C ASP A 113 1.78 -6.31 1.36
N ALA A 114 1.94 -5.48 2.39
CA ALA A 114 3.04 -4.54 2.49
C ALA A 114 4.40 -5.25 2.54
N ALA A 115 4.52 -6.33 3.33
CA ALA A 115 5.74 -7.12 3.41
C ALA A 115 6.08 -7.78 2.05
N ALA A 116 5.07 -8.35 1.37
CA ALA A 116 5.24 -8.93 0.04
C ALA A 116 5.61 -7.88 -1.02
N ALA A 117 5.04 -6.68 -0.94
CA ALA A 117 5.40 -5.57 -1.81
C ALA A 117 6.86 -5.14 -1.61
N ASN A 118 7.30 -5.00 -0.36
CA ASN A 118 8.68 -4.65 -0.03
C ASN A 118 9.67 -5.71 -0.53
N ALA A 119 9.37 -7.00 -0.32
CA ALA A 119 10.21 -8.08 -0.82
C ALA A 119 10.33 -8.08 -2.36
N ARG A 120 9.25 -7.74 -3.08
CA ARG A 120 9.30 -7.57 -4.54
C ARG A 120 10.12 -6.35 -4.96
N ALA A 121 10.03 -5.26 -4.22
CA ALA A 121 10.87 -4.08 -4.47
C ALA A 121 12.37 -4.40 -4.31
N ASP A 122 12.75 -5.04 -3.20
CA ASP A 122 14.14 -5.45 -2.95
C ASP A 122 14.67 -6.43 -4.02
N ALA A 123 13.81 -7.30 -4.55
CA ALA A 123 14.17 -8.20 -5.63
C ALA A 123 14.37 -7.44 -6.96
N ALA A 124 13.49 -6.49 -7.27
CA ALA A 124 13.60 -5.64 -8.45
C ALA A 124 14.85 -4.75 -8.41
N GLU A 125 15.18 -4.17 -7.25
CA GLU A 125 16.39 -3.39 -7.06
C GLU A 125 17.66 -4.21 -7.30
N ARG A 126 17.73 -5.43 -6.76
CA ARG A 126 18.85 -6.35 -7.00
C ARG A 126 18.97 -6.74 -8.48
N ALA A 127 17.85 -7.04 -9.15
CA ALA A 127 17.84 -7.36 -10.57
C ALA A 127 18.26 -6.17 -11.45
N ALA A 128 17.85 -4.95 -11.08
CA ALA A 128 18.27 -3.73 -11.78
C ALA A 128 19.78 -3.48 -11.59
N ALA A 129 20.31 -3.70 -10.38
CA ALA A 129 21.74 -3.59 -10.10
C ALA A 129 22.57 -4.62 -10.88
N SER A 130 22.13 -5.88 -10.97
CA SER A 130 22.82 -6.90 -11.75
C SER A 130 22.79 -6.58 -13.24
N ALA A 131 21.63 -6.20 -13.79
CA ALA A 131 21.51 -5.82 -15.19
C ALA A 131 22.39 -4.60 -15.54
N ALA A 132 22.52 -3.64 -14.63
CA ALA A 132 23.41 -2.49 -14.81
C ALA A 132 24.89 -2.90 -14.81
N ALA A 133 25.29 -3.87 -13.98
CA ALA A 133 26.63 -4.42 -13.97
C ALA A 133 26.95 -5.17 -15.28
N ASP A 134 26.02 -6.02 -15.73
CA ASP A 134 26.16 -6.77 -16.99
C ASP A 134 26.26 -5.83 -18.20
N ALA A 135 25.43 -4.79 -18.24
CA ALA A 135 25.48 -3.78 -19.29
C ALA A 135 26.83 -3.02 -19.30
N ARG A 136 27.42 -2.74 -18.13
CA ARG A 136 28.77 -2.13 -18.05
C ARG A 136 29.85 -3.09 -18.54
N ALA A 137 29.77 -4.36 -18.17
CA ALA A 137 30.71 -5.39 -18.63
C ALA A 137 30.64 -5.56 -20.15
N ALA A 138 29.44 -5.62 -20.73
CA ALA A 138 29.25 -5.70 -22.18
C ALA A 138 29.82 -4.48 -22.91
N ARG A 139 29.64 -3.26 -22.37
CA ARG A 139 30.24 -2.04 -22.96
C ARG A 139 31.77 -2.03 -22.88
N ALA A 140 32.35 -2.52 -21.79
CA ALA A 140 33.80 -2.61 -21.65
C ALA A 140 34.41 -3.63 -22.63
N ALA A 141 33.70 -4.73 -22.90
CA ALA A 141 34.13 -5.74 -23.88
C ALA A 141 34.02 -5.27 -25.33
N ALA A 142 33.21 -4.24 -25.61
CA ALA A 142 32.95 -3.73 -26.96
C ALA A 142 33.97 -2.68 -27.44
N ILE A 143 35.07 -2.43 -26.72
CA ILE A 143 36.11 -1.48 -27.15
C ILE A 143 36.87 -2.10 -28.35
N PRO A 144 36.80 -1.50 -29.56
CA PRO A 144 37.52 -2.01 -30.72
C PRO A 144 39.03 -1.86 -30.51
N ALA A 145 39.80 -2.88 -30.93
CA ALA A 145 41.26 -2.84 -30.87
C ALA A 145 41.78 -1.61 -31.64
N PRO A 146 42.81 -0.90 -31.12
CA PRO A 146 43.36 0.26 -31.81
C PRO A 146 43.90 -0.19 -33.18
N ALA A 147 43.31 0.34 -34.26
CA ALA A 147 43.85 0.18 -35.60
C ALA A 147 45.26 0.77 -35.62
N THR A 148 46.25 -0.04 -35.97
CA THR A 148 47.65 0.40 -36.04
C THR A 148 47.90 1.07 -37.38
N THR A 149 47.95 2.40 -37.38
CA THR A 149 48.35 3.17 -38.56
C THR A 149 49.88 3.23 -38.64
N THR A 150 50.48 2.56 -39.62
CA THR A 150 51.92 2.70 -39.91
C THR A 150 52.11 3.83 -40.92
N VAL A 151 52.88 4.85 -40.55
CA VAL A 151 53.27 5.94 -41.45
C VAL A 151 54.66 5.64 -41.99
N THR A 152 54.77 5.45 -43.31
CA THR A 152 56.05 5.32 -44.01
C THR A 152 56.32 6.61 -44.77
N THR A 153 57.41 7.29 -44.41
CA THR A 153 57.93 8.44 -45.16
C THR A 153 59.09 7.99 -46.04
N GLU A 154 58.94 8.06 -47.37
CA GLU A 154 60.04 7.85 -48.31
C GLU A 154 60.55 9.20 -48.83
N THR A 155 61.86 9.45 -48.68
CA THR A 155 62.54 10.61 -49.27
C THR A 155 63.39 10.14 -50.45
N VAL A 156 62.95 10.45 -51.67
CA VAL A 156 63.73 10.13 -52.90
C VAL A 156 64.51 11.36 -53.34
N LYS A 157 65.84 11.29 -53.26
CA LYS A 157 66.75 12.34 -53.75
C LYS A 157 67.26 11.96 -55.15
N THR A 158 66.79 12.66 -56.18
CA THR A 158 67.24 12.42 -57.56
C THR A 158 68.36 13.42 -57.91
N ALA A 159 69.56 12.93 -58.21
CA ALA A 159 70.68 13.77 -58.66
C ALA A 159 70.55 14.09 -60.17
N PRO A 160 70.87 15.32 -60.62
CA PRO A 160 70.75 15.68 -62.03
C PRO A 160 71.81 15.00 -62.90
N VAL A 161 71.37 14.36 -63.98
CA VAL A 161 72.23 13.82 -65.04
C VAL A 161 72.77 14.97 -65.90
N THR A 162 74.09 15.05 -66.03
CA THR A 162 74.76 16.06 -66.85
C THR A 162 74.82 15.62 -68.32
N VAL A 163 74.22 16.39 -69.22
CA VAL A 163 74.30 16.15 -70.68
C VAL A 163 75.50 16.92 -71.24
N ARG A 164 76.51 16.21 -71.77
CA ARG A 164 77.66 16.80 -72.49
C ARG A 164 77.22 17.19 -73.91
N LYS A 165 77.31 18.47 -74.28
CA LYS A 165 77.16 18.93 -75.68
C LYS A 165 78.52 18.95 -76.39
N ALA A 166 78.56 18.39 -77.59
CA ALA A 166 79.70 18.39 -78.50
C ALA A 166 79.94 19.76 -79.15
N ALA A 167 81.20 20.04 -79.48
CA ALA A 167 81.69 21.32 -80.01
C ALA A 167 81.47 21.47 -81.53
N PRO A 168 81.18 22.70 -82.01
CA PRO A 168 81.45 23.07 -83.40
C PRO A 168 82.55 24.13 -83.59
N VAL A 169 83.00 24.14 -84.84
CA VAL A 169 84.25 24.65 -85.42
C VAL A 169 84.37 26.19 -85.48
N LYS A 170 85.64 26.64 -85.48
CA LYS A 170 86.20 27.99 -85.51
C LYS A 170 85.46 29.02 -86.37
N ARG A 171 85.09 30.16 -85.77
CA ARG A 171 85.02 31.48 -86.43
C ARG A 171 85.22 32.62 -85.41
N LYS A 172 85.72 33.73 -85.95
CA LYS A 172 86.42 34.87 -85.32
C LYS A 172 85.77 35.44 -84.04
N VAL A 173 86.63 35.75 -83.07
CA VAL A 173 86.34 36.18 -81.70
C VAL A 173 85.74 37.59 -81.65
N VAL A 174 84.56 37.71 -81.03
CA VAL A 174 84.11 38.91 -80.31
C VAL A 174 83.71 38.45 -78.92
N ARG A 175 84.42 38.92 -77.89
CA ARG A 175 84.20 38.54 -76.48
C ARG A 175 82.82 39.02 -76.02
N LYS A 176 81.97 38.09 -75.58
CA LYS A 176 80.77 38.39 -74.79
C LYS A 176 80.76 37.45 -73.59
N SER A 177 80.87 37.99 -72.39
CA SER A 177 80.89 37.22 -71.15
C SER A 177 79.46 36.90 -70.69
N THR A 178 79.14 35.63 -70.55
CA THR A 178 77.90 35.16 -69.92
C THR A 178 78.22 34.06 -68.93
N SER A 179 77.95 34.29 -67.65
CA SER A 179 78.14 33.33 -66.55
C SER A 179 77.09 32.21 -66.61
N PRO A 180 77.44 30.95 -66.29
CA PRO A 180 76.47 29.84 -66.31
C PRO A 180 75.54 29.84 -65.08
N VAL A 181 74.26 29.54 -65.34
CA VAL A 181 73.17 29.38 -64.35
C VAL A 181 73.39 28.10 -63.52
N ARG A 182 73.29 28.21 -62.19
CA ARG A 182 73.34 27.07 -61.24
C ARG A 182 72.05 26.25 -61.30
N ALA A 183 72.18 24.93 -61.35
CA ALA A 183 71.07 23.98 -61.25
C ALA A 183 70.52 23.91 -59.81
N SER A 184 69.20 23.91 -59.64
CA SER A 184 68.51 23.68 -58.36
C SER A 184 68.14 22.19 -58.20
N VAL A 185 68.23 21.68 -56.97
CA VAL A 185 67.76 20.35 -56.58
C VAL A 185 66.26 20.45 -56.25
N VAL A 186 65.45 19.54 -56.79
CA VAL A 186 64.03 19.42 -56.43
C VAL A 186 63.89 18.23 -55.49
N GLU A 187 63.46 18.49 -54.25
CA GLU A 187 63.06 17.46 -53.30
C GLU A 187 61.55 17.29 -53.36
N LYS A 188 61.07 16.05 -53.52
CA LYS A 188 59.64 15.72 -53.48
C LYS A 188 59.38 14.76 -52.33
N THR A 189 58.64 15.20 -51.34
CA THR A 189 58.16 14.36 -50.24
C THR A 189 56.80 13.78 -50.60
N THR A 190 56.65 12.47 -50.54
CA THR A 190 55.35 11.79 -50.70
C THR A 190 55.06 11.02 -49.42
N THR A 191 53.90 11.28 -48.81
CA THR A 191 53.45 10.57 -47.60
C THR A 191 52.32 9.62 -48.00
N THR A 192 52.51 8.33 -47.79
CA THR A 192 51.48 7.31 -47.99
C THR A 192 51.00 6.80 -46.64
N VAL A 193 49.70 6.95 -46.37
CA VAL A 193 49.06 6.42 -45.16
C VAL A 193 48.32 5.14 -45.54
N THR A 194 48.74 4.01 -44.95
CA THR A 194 48.04 2.73 -45.09
C THR A 194 47.42 2.37 -43.75
N GLN A 195 46.10 2.22 -43.74
CA GLN A 195 45.36 1.71 -42.58
C GLN A 195 45.26 0.19 -42.71
N ARG A 196 45.53 -0.54 -41.63
CA ARG A 196 45.40 -2.00 -41.58
C ARG A 196 44.35 -2.39 -40.56
#